data_AF-A0A6J5DKX0-F1
#
_entry.id   AF-A0A6J5DKX0-F1
#
_cell.length_a   1.000
_cell.length_b   1.000
_cell.length_c   1.000
_cell.angle_alpha   90.00
_cell.angle_beta   90.00
_cell.angle_gamma   90.00
#
_symmetry.space_group_name_H-M   'P 1'
#
loop_
_entity.id
_entity.type
_entity.pdbx_description
1 polymer ?
#
loop_
_entity_poly.entity_id
_entity_poly.type
_entity_poly.pdbx_seq_one_letter_code
_entity_poly.pdbx_strand_id
1 'polypeptide(L)'
;MTGNNGPEAFGRCAVNGRTSLPLAGDEWTVLNVVAEHREIRGTAMVADLAFGRATASRDERVMRVSKALTGLRDYRLVEWSESEGGAVLWRLASGVCATNLALLFARSRPDQG
;
A
#
# COMPACT_ATOMS: atom_id res chain seq x y z
N MET A 1 37.48 -18.47 -10.26
CA MET A 1 36.78 -19.40 -11.18
C MET A 1 35.57 -19.93 -10.42
N THR A 2 34.45 -19.20 -10.43
CA THR A 2 33.24 -19.46 -11.24
C THR A 2 32.64 -20.83 -10.92
N GLY A 3 31.40 -21.00 -10.43
CA GLY A 3 30.30 -20.06 -10.24
C GLY A 3 29.06 -20.79 -9.71
N ASN A 4 27.94 -20.06 -9.69
CA ASN A 4 26.56 -20.53 -9.48
C ASN A 4 26.11 -20.77 -8.03
N ASN A 5 25.89 -19.69 -7.30
CA ASN A 5 24.74 -19.62 -6.38
C ASN A 5 23.77 -18.59 -6.97
N GLY A 6 22.90 -19.05 -7.87
CA GLY A 6 21.78 -18.23 -8.34
C GLY A 6 20.83 -17.95 -7.16
N PRO A 7 20.22 -16.76 -7.06
CA PRO A 7 19.23 -16.49 -6.02
C PRO A 7 17.93 -17.26 -6.31
N GLU A 8 17.90 -18.54 -5.92
CA GLU A 8 16.67 -19.29 -5.74
C GLU A 8 15.95 -18.80 -4.47
N ALA A 9 15.19 -17.71 -4.62
CA ALA A 9 14.01 -17.42 -3.79
C ALA A 9 13.27 -16.20 -4.36
N PHE A 10 12.80 -16.29 -5.60
CA PHE A 10 11.59 -15.53 -5.95
C PHE A 10 10.44 -16.16 -5.17
N GLY A 11 10.29 -15.70 -3.93
CA GLY A 11 9.25 -16.10 -3.00
C GLY A 11 7.91 -16.06 -3.73
N ARG A 12 7.24 -17.21 -3.74
CA ARG A 12 5.92 -17.43 -4.31
C ARG A 12 5.01 -16.26 -3.96
N CYS A 13 4.76 -15.40 -4.96
CA CYS A 13 3.75 -14.35 -4.90
C CYS A 13 2.37 -15.01 -4.91
N ALA A 14 1.95 -15.52 -3.75
CA ALA A 14 0.65 -16.14 -3.56
C ALA A 14 -0.41 -15.05 -3.35
N VAL A 15 -0.78 -14.35 -4.42
CA VAL A 15 -2.11 -13.74 -4.46
C VAL A 15 -3.02 -14.80 -5.08
N ASN A 16 -3.61 -15.63 -4.21
CA ASN A 16 -4.61 -16.60 -4.60
C ASN A 16 -5.67 -15.89 -5.48
N GLY A 17 -5.76 -16.30 -6.74
CA GLY A 17 -6.47 -15.61 -7.81
C GLY A 17 -8.00 -15.57 -7.72
N ARG A 18 -8.60 -15.42 -6.53
CA ARG A 18 -10.06 -15.53 -6.35
C ARG A 18 -10.77 -14.50 -5.47
N THR A 19 -10.12 -13.47 -4.96
CA THR A 19 -10.81 -12.48 -4.12
C THR A 19 -10.54 -11.07 -4.61
N SER A 20 -11.55 -10.46 -5.24
CA SER A 20 -11.64 -9.00 -5.32
C SER A 20 -11.73 -8.51 -3.87
N LEU A 21 -10.68 -7.85 -3.39
CA LEU A 21 -10.71 -7.22 -2.07
C LEU A 21 -11.55 -5.95 -2.21
N PRO A 22 -12.61 -5.77 -1.41
CA PRO A 22 -13.43 -4.57 -1.44
C PRO A 22 -12.67 -3.44 -0.74
N LEU A 23 -11.70 -2.85 -1.43
CA LEU A 23 -11.04 -1.63 -0.97
C LEU A 23 -11.94 -0.44 -1.25
N ALA A 24 -12.19 0.38 -0.23
CA ALA A 24 -12.86 1.67 -0.35
C ALA A 24 -11.98 2.66 -1.14
N GLY A 25 -12.59 3.73 -1.67
CA GLY A 25 -11.86 4.75 -2.45
C GLY A 25 -10.66 5.37 -1.72
N ASP A 26 -10.77 5.55 -0.40
CA ASP A 26 -9.69 6.07 0.43
C ASP A 26 -8.54 5.05 0.58
N GLU A 27 -8.86 3.76 0.75
CA GLU A 27 -7.88 2.67 0.84
C GLU A 27 -7.10 2.53 -0.47
N TRP A 28 -7.79 2.65 -1.60
CA TRP A 28 -7.15 2.67 -2.91
C TRP A 28 -6.17 3.83 -3.08
N THR A 29 -6.59 5.03 -2.67
CA THR A 29 -5.76 6.23 -2.79
C THR A 29 -4.51 6.11 -1.92
N VAL A 30 -4.68 5.64 -0.68
CA VAL A 30 -3.57 5.44 0.25
C VAL A 30 -2.61 4.35 -0.22
N LEU A 31 -3.14 3.23 -0.72
CA LEU A 31 -2.31 2.13 -1.23
C LEU A 31 -1.43 2.55 -2.41
N ASN A 32 -1.98 3.36 -3.32
CA ASN A 32 -1.23 3.94 -4.44
C ASN A 32 -0.06 4.79 -3.97
N VAL A 33 -0.31 5.68 -3.02
CA VAL A 33 0.72 6.58 -2.47
C VAL A 33 1.85 5.79 -1.82
N VAL A 34 1.53 4.79 -1.00
CA VAL A 34 2.54 3.93 -0.36
C VAL A 34 3.32 3.12 -1.40
N ALA A 35 2.64 2.62 -2.44
CA ALA A 35 3.30 1.87 -3.52
C ALA A 35 4.28 2.72 -4.33
N GLU A 36 3.96 4.00 -4.57
CA GLU A 36 4.80 4.92 -5.33
C GLU A 36 6.06 5.32 -4.55
N HIS A 37 5.94 5.54 -3.23
CA HIS A 37 7.00 6.15 -2.43
C HIS A 37 7.92 5.14 -1.72
N ARG A 38 7.64 3.83 -1.84
CA ARG A 38 8.32 2.69 -1.19
C ARG A 38 8.25 2.69 0.34
N GLU A 39 8.52 3.82 0.98
CA GLU A 39 8.43 4.05 2.41
C GLU A 39 8.01 5.51 2.66
N ILE A 40 7.06 5.71 3.58
CA ILE A 40 6.58 7.05 3.95
C ILE A 40 6.63 7.21 5.46
N ARG A 41 7.26 8.30 5.92
CA ARG A 41 7.37 8.63 7.34
C ARG A 41 6.17 9.41 7.83
N GLY A 42 5.37 8.76 8.66
CA GLY A 42 4.26 9.34 9.40
C GLY A 42 2.94 9.36 8.63
N THR A 43 1.86 9.12 9.35
CA THR A 43 0.50 9.08 8.80
C THR A 43 0.06 10.43 8.23
N ALA A 44 0.53 11.55 8.81
CA ALA A 44 0.25 12.89 8.29
C ALA A 44 0.85 13.11 6.90
N MET A 45 2.06 12.60 6.64
CA MET A 45 2.68 12.70 5.32
C MET A 45 1.93 11.88 4.28
N VAL A 46 1.47 10.68 4.65
CA VAL A 46 0.59 9.86 3.78
C VAL A 46 -0.69 10.63 3.45
N ALA A 47 -1.27 11.35 4.42
CA ALA A 47 -2.48 12.15 4.21
C ALA A 47 -2.26 13.37 3.31
N ASP A 48 -1.13 14.07 3.47
CA ASP A 48 -0.79 15.20 2.62
C ASP A 48 -0.48 14.74 1.18
N LEU A 49 0.10 13.55 0.97
CA LEU A 49 0.31 12.98 -0.36
C LEU A 49 -0.99 12.47 -1.01
N ALA A 50 -1.84 11.77 -0.25
CA ALA A 50 -3.08 11.19 -0.76
C ALA A 50 -4.19 12.22 -0.98
N PHE A 51 -4.29 13.21 -0.09
CA PHE A 51 -5.41 14.14 -0.03
C PHE A 51 -4.96 15.60 0.12
N GLY A 52 -3.71 15.92 -0.26
CA GLY A 52 -3.11 17.27 -0.16
C GLY A 52 -3.97 18.40 -0.74
N ARG A 53 -4.73 18.10 -1.79
CA ARG A 53 -5.60 19.04 -2.52
C ARG A 53 -7.08 18.96 -2.12
N ALA A 54 -7.43 18.06 -1.20
CA ALA A 54 -8.82 17.93 -0.74
C ALA A 54 -9.21 19.12 0.14
N THR A 55 -10.49 19.49 0.09
CA THR A 55 -11.06 20.60 0.88
C THR A 55 -11.22 20.27 2.37
N ALA A 56 -11.13 18.98 2.73
CA ALA A 56 -11.22 18.50 4.11
C ALA A 56 -10.08 19.03 4.98
N SER A 57 -10.35 19.18 6.28
CA SER A 57 -9.33 19.64 7.24
C SER A 57 -8.16 18.67 7.33
N ARG A 58 -7.01 19.13 7.83
CA ARG A 58 -5.83 18.26 8.01
C ARG A 58 -6.15 17.07 8.91
N ASP A 59 -6.81 17.29 10.04
CA ASP A 59 -7.14 16.23 11.00
C ASP A 59 -8.14 15.23 10.42
N GLU A 60 -9.12 15.69 9.63
CA GLU A 60 -10.05 14.81 8.94
C GLU A 60 -9.33 13.92 7.93
N ARG A 61 -8.42 14.49 7.12
CA ARG A 61 -7.61 13.73 6.17
C ARG A 61 -6.75 12.69 6.88
N VAL A 62 -6.13 13.05 8.00
CA VAL A 62 -5.34 12.13 8.83
C VAL A 62 -6.20 11.00 9.40
N MET A 63 -7.42 11.28 9.88
CA MET A 63 -8.33 10.24 10.37
C MET A 63 -8.74 9.26 9.27
N ARG A 64 -9.11 9.77 8.09
CA ARG A 64 -9.47 8.93 6.93
C ARG A 64 -8.30 8.02 6.51
N VAL A 65 -7.10 8.57 6.45
CA VAL A 65 -5.89 7.82 6.11
C VAL A 65 -5.53 6.81 7.19
N SER A 66 -5.70 7.15 8.47
CA SER A 66 -5.46 6.21 9.58
C SER A 66 -6.40 5.00 9.49
N LYS A 67 -7.69 5.24 9.19
CA LYS A 67 -8.67 4.17 8.94
C LYS A 67 -8.26 3.32 7.74
N ALA A 68 -7.89 3.95 6.62
CA ALA A 68 -7.47 3.26 5.41
C ALA A 68 -6.20 2.40 5.63
N LEU A 69 -5.17 2.93 6.31
CA LEU A 69 -3.95 2.20 6.63
C LEU A 69 -4.23 1.00 7.56
N THR A 70 -5.19 1.14 8.48
CA THR A 70 -5.62 0.04 9.35
C THR A 70 -6.26 -1.07 8.51
N GLY A 71 -7.22 -0.74 7.63
CA GLY A 71 -7.84 -1.73 6.74
C GLY A 71 -6.83 -2.41 5.80
N LEU A 72 -5.95 -1.63 5.16
CA LEU A 72 -4.89 -2.17 4.32
C LEU A 72 -3.92 -3.08 5.08
N ARG A 73 -3.65 -2.80 6.36
CA ARG A 73 -2.84 -3.66 7.23
C ARG A 73 -3.55 -4.95 7.58
N ASP A 74 -4.86 -4.90 7.84
CA ASP A 74 -5.67 -6.10 8.09
C ASP A 74 -5.69 -7.01 6.86
N TYR A 75 -5.69 -6.41 5.66
CA TYR A 75 -5.51 -7.14 4.38
C TYR A 75 -4.05 -7.54 4.09
N ARG A 76 -3.10 -7.20 4.96
CA ARG A 76 -1.66 -7.45 4.80
C ARG A 76 -1.07 -6.87 3.51
N LEU A 77 -1.60 -5.73 3.06
CA LEU A 77 -1.11 -5.01 1.88
C LEU A 77 -0.04 -3.98 2.25
N VAL A 78 -0.11 -3.42 3.44
CA VAL A 78 0.87 -2.50 4.01
C VAL A 78 1.34 -2.99 5.37
N GLU A 79 2.54 -2.58 5.74
CA GLU A 79 3.12 -2.80 7.06
C GLU A 79 3.67 -1.49 7.62
N TRP A 80 3.88 -1.45 8.93
CA TRP A 80 4.54 -0.34 9.59
C TRP A 80 5.67 -0.79 10.51
N SER A 81 6.61 0.12 10.73
CA SER A 81 7.72 -0.04 11.65
C SER A 81 8.01 1.28 12.34
N GLU A 82 8.53 1.23 13.56
CA GLU A 82 9.07 2.42 14.22
C GLU A 82 10.50 2.71 13.73
N SER A 83 10.73 3.95 13.34
CA SER A 83 12.08 4.49 13.12
C SER A 83 12.75 4.76 14.48
N GLU A 84 14.09 4.83 14.52
CA GLU A 84 14.87 5.14 15.73
C GLU A 84 14.43 6.44 16.44
N GLY A 85 13.80 7.37 15.72
CA GLY A 85 13.20 8.59 16.27
C GLY A 85 11.73 8.48 16.72
N GLY A 86 11.20 7.26 16.91
CA GLY A 86 9.81 7.02 17.33
C GLY A 86 8.75 7.35 16.26
N ALA A 87 9.17 7.58 15.02
CA ALA A 87 8.25 7.87 13.93
C ALA A 87 7.76 6.58 13.26
N VAL A 88 6.45 6.49 13.01
CA VAL A 88 5.86 5.38 12.26
C VAL A 88 6.23 5.50 10.78
N LEU A 89 6.83 4.46 10.22
CA LEU A 89 7.13 4.32 8.80
C LEU A 89 6.12 3.36 8.18
N TRP A 90 5.50 3.75 7.07
CA TRP A 90 4.55 2.94 6.31
C TRP A 90 5.19 2.46 5.01
N ARG A 91 5.05 1.17 4.69
CA ARG A 91 5.59 0.56 3.46
C ARG A 91 4.65 -0.53 2.95
N LEU A 92 4.82 -0.93 1.70
CA LEU A 92 4.14 -2.13 1.18
C LEU A 92 4.63 -3.37 1.94
N ALA A 93 3.71 -4.28 2.24
CA ALA A 93 4.05 -5.53 2.90
C ALA A 93 4.97 -6.39 2.02
N SER A 94 5.98 -7.00 2.63
CA SER A 94 6.86 -7.96 1.95
C SER A 94 6.07 -9.06 1.22
N GLY A 95 6.30 -9.21 -0.09
CA GLY A 95 5.57 -10.13 -0.98
C GLY A 95 4.43 -9.51 -1.80
N VAL A 96 4.08 -8.24 -1.56
CA VAL A 96 3.19 -7.48 -2.43
C VAL A 96 3.98 -6.94 -3.61
N CYS A 97 4.02 -7.69 -4.72
CA CYS A 97 4.61 -7.20 -5.96
C CYS A 97 3.69 -6.20 -6.68
N ALA A 98 4.29 -5.20 -7.32
CA ALA A 98 3.59 -4.24 -8.19
C ALA A 98 2.70 -4.92 -9.25
N THR A 99 3.09 -6.11 -9.72
CA THR A 99 2.30 -6.95 -10.64
C THR A 99 0.97 -7.42 -10.02
N ASN A 100 0.95 -7.75 -8.72
CA ASN A 100 -0.27 -8.15 -8.02
C ASN A 100 -1.19 -6.95 -7.77
N LEU A 101 -0.60 -5.78 -7.50
CA LEU A 101 -1.32 -4.52 -7.46
C LEU A 101 -1.92 -4.20 -8.84
N ALA A 102 -1.18 -4.34 -9.93
CA ALA A 102 -1.67 -4.19 -11.30
C ALA A 102 -2.86 -5.11 -11.63
N LEU A 103 -2.86 -6.35 -11.12
CA LEU A 103 -3.99 -7.28 -11.24
C LEU A 103 -5.22 -6.84 -10.42
N LEU A 104 -5.01 -6.20 -9.26
CA LEU A 104 -6.09 -5.56 -8.50
C LEU A 104 -6.59 -4.28 -9.21
N PHE A 105 -5.70 -3.49 -9.82
CA PHE A 105 -6.01 -2.27 -10.58
C PHE A 105 -6.77 -2.58 -11.89
N ALA A 106 -6.40 -3.65 -12.60
CA ALA A 106 -7.04 -4.05 -13.86
C ALA A 106 -8.47 -4.56 -13.65
N ARG A 107 -8.78 -5.14 -12.48
CA ARG A 107 -10.12 -5.61 -12.12
C ARG A 107 -11.05 -4.53 -11.57
N SER A 108 -10.50 -3.39 -11.16
CA SER A 108 -11.27 -2.29 -10.54
C SER A 108 -11.69 -1.20 -11.51
N ARG A 109 -11.38 -1.34 -12.81
CA ARG A 109 -12.10 -0.62 -13.85
C ARG A 109 -13.43 -1.33 -14.05
N PRO A 110 -14.58 -0.82 -13.56
CA PRO A 110 -15.82 -1.16 -14.21
C PRO A 110 -15.65 -0.73 -15.66
N ASP A 111 -15.96 -1.66 -16.55
CA ASP A 111 -16.25 -1.43 -17.96
C ASP A 111 -16.87 -0.03 -18.12
N GLN A 112 -16.15 0.90 -18.76
CA GLN A 112 -16.75 2.15 -19.19
C GLN A 112 -17.65 1.82 -20.38
N GLY A 113 -18.85 1.35 -20.08
CA GLY A 113 -19.99 1.26 -20.99
C GLY A 113 -20.85 2.50 -20.87
#